data_AF-A0A6N7PLH0-F1
#
_entry.id   AF-A0A6N7PLH0-F1
#
_cell.length_a   1.000
_cell.length_b   1.000
_cell.length_c   1.000
_cell.angle_alpha   90.00
_cell.angle_beta   90.00
_cell.angle_gamma   90.00
#
_symmetry.space_group_name_H-M   'P 1'
#
loop_
_entity.id
_entity.type
_entity.pdbx_description
1 polymer ?
#
loop_
_entity_poly.entity_id
_entity_poly.type
_entity_poly.pdbx_seq_one_letter_code
_entity_poly.pdbx_strand_id
1 'polypeptide(L)'
;MSIPTTPQPPYPTYTDAILREPANYGVLAQLEGTWVNNNPTKSPVGWGLHTTCMPSPGTNSETIFGIFHFLCDDYTEELTFTLVDGGVRNRGGTNEQFVGAVKYNQSIQRVRDGVGIHEEDGMYLWLNQMYNHPADEQSVLEDNGYPGISIGAGSNGPNFVPPYSIARSGTIPHGNAILLTGGFQVVSDGKPEFPSGLAAWQIPFLSMSSSMGVSEKDPIDLDKPAPDWVHDKTLPVRDPDGNRTYFQRILADSHYPYSARPDLRLRDVIKDQNIKGYTLIELSTQHDGGPQGGILNTPFVQRFARPADMKLRMWIETVIEDGKEILQLQYEQIIFFEFMFGSSGKTTRWPHIQINTLRKKT
;
A
#
# COMPACT_ATOMS: atom_id res chain seq x y z
N MET A 1 6.55 24.24 2.89
CA MET A 1 5.91 24.71 4.12
C MET A 1 5.38 23.46 4.81
N SER A 2 6.01 22.98 5.89
CA SER A 2 5.67 21.70 6.53
C SER A 2 4.43 21.86 7.41
N ILE A 3 3.34 21.19 7.04
CA ILE A 3 2.12 21.14 7.85
C ILE A 3 2.35 20.12 8.96
N PRO A 4 2.16 20.46 10.25
CA PRO A 4 2.21 19.47 11.33
C PRO A 4 0.97 18.56 11.21
N THR A 5 1.18 17.27 10.98
CA THR A 5 0.11 16.28 10.71
C THR A 5 -0.41 15.59 11.96
N THR A 6 -0.12 16.08 13.16
CA THR A 6 -0.70 15.57 14.42
C THR A 6 -1.01 16.76 15.34
N PRO A 7 -2.22 16.85 15.93
CA PRO A 7 -2.46 17.82 16.98
C PRO A 7 -1.42 17.60 18.07
N GLN A 8 -0.79 18.69 18.48
CA GLN A 8 0.21 18.70 19.54
C GLN A 8 -0.47 19.10 20.85
N PRO A 9 -0.08 18.53 22.00
CA PRO A 9 -0.63 18.93 23.29
C PRO A 9 -0.49 20.44 23.53
N PRO A 10 -1.42 21.08 24.27
CA PRO A 10 -2.54 20.46 24.97
C PRO A 10 -3.72 20.12 24.05
N TYR A 11 -4.27 18.92 24.23
CA TYR A 11 -5.45 18.46 23.49
C TYR A 11 -6.75 19.06 24.07
N PRO A 12 -7.77 19.32 23.23
CA PRO A 12 -9.07 19.82 23.71
C PRO A 12 -9.73 18.82 24.66
N THR A 13 -10.54 19.32 25.60
CA THR A 13 -11.27 18.46 26.54
C THR A 13 -12.40 17.71 25.83
N TYR A 14 -12.55 16.43 26.13
CA TYR A 14 -13.66 15.60 25.69
C TYR A 14 -14.96 16.06 26.36
N THR A 15 -16.04 16.07 25.58
CA THR A 15 -17.42 16.21 26.07
C THR A 15 -18.30 15.27 25.25
N ASP A 16 -19.42 14.82 25.83
CA ASP A 16 -20.37 13.94 25.12
C ASP A 16 -20.99 14.57 23.87
N ALA A 17 -20.92 15.90 23.71
CA ALA A 17 -21.33 16.57 22.48
C ALA A 17 -20.55 16.06 21.25
N ILE A 18 -19.28 15.68 21.43
CA ILE A 18 -18.40 15.18 20.35
C ILE A 18 -18.96 13.88 19.74
N LEU A 19 -19.67 13.05 20.51
CA LEU A 19 -20.28 11.82 20.01
C LEU A 19 -21.35 12.06 18.92
N ARG A 20 -21.83 13.30 18.80
CA ARG A 20 -22.88 13.69 17.85
C ARG A 20 -22.32 14.48 16.65
N GLU A 21 -21.03 14.79 16.67
CA GLU A 21 -20.38 15.51 15.58
C GLU A 21 -20.08 14.56 14.40
N PRO A 22 -20.14 15.06 13.16
CA PRO A 22 -19.68 14.30 11.99
C PRO A 22 -18.24 13.84 12.17
N ALA A 23 -17.91 12.66 11.61
CA ALA A 23 -16.54 12.19 11.63
C ALA A 23 -15.63 13.12 10.82
N ASN A 24 -14.41 13.36 11.31
CA ASN A 24 -13.36 13.95 10.50
C ASN A 24 -12.61 12.84 9.77
N TYR A 25 -12.71 12.80 8.45
CA TYR A 25 -11.97 11.82 7.62
C TYR A 25 -10.63 12.36 7.10
N GLY A 26 -10.29 13.62 7.39
CA GLY A 26 -9.10 14.28 6.86
C GLY A 26 -9.01 14.17 5.34
N VAL A 27 -7.83 13.80 4.85
CA VAL A 27 -7.60 13.60 3.40
C VAL A 27 -8.33 12.38 2.83
N LEU A 28 -8.75 11.42 3.67
CA LEU A 28 -9.45 10.20 3.23
C LEU A 28 -10.86 10.49 2.70
N ALA A 29 -11.46 11.64 3.05
CA ALA A 29 -12.75 12.07 2.50
C ALA A 29 -12.76 12.08 0.96
N GLN A 30 -11.61 12.39 0.34
CA GLN A 30 -11.47 12.48 -1.12
C GLN A 30 -11.71 11.12 -1.82
N LEU A 31 -11.49 10.00 -1.11
CA LEU A 31 -11.62 8.66 -1.64
C LEU A 31 -13.07 8.21 -1.82
N GLU A 32 -14.04 8.86 -1.17
CA GLU A 32 -15.45 8.43 -1.19
C GLU A 32 -15.97 8.17 -2.61
N GLY A 33 -16.61 7.00 -2.79
CA GLY A 33 -17.20 6.56 -4.05
C GLY A 33 -16.52 5.33 -4.64
N THR A 34 -16.99 4.92 -5.81
CA THR A 34 -16.45 3.78 -6.56
C THR A 34 -15.48 4.27 -7.63
N TRP A 35 -14.34 3.59 -7.73
CA TRP A 35 -13.26 3.88 -8.67
C TRP A 35 -13.04 2.68 -9.58
N VAL A 36 -12.86 2.96 -10.87
CA VAL A 36 -12.65 1.95 -11.92
C VAL A 36 -11.53 2.36 -12.85
N ASN A 37 -10.94 1.42 -13.59
CA ASN A 37 -9.88 1.74 -14.55
C ASN A 37 -10.32 2.84 -15.52
N ASN A 38 -9.43 3.78 -15.78
CA ASN A 38 -9.62 4.77 -16.81
C ASN A 38 -8.92 4.35 -18.10
N ASN A 39 -9.64 3.64 -18.97
CA ASN A 39 -9.07 3.18 -20.22
C ASN A 39 -10.03 3.32 -21.42
N PRO A 40 -10.47 4.55 -21.75
CA PRO A 40 -11.44 4.79 -22.82
C PRO A 40 -10.93 4.33 -24.20
N THR A 41 -9.61 4.37 -24.42
CA THR A 41 -8.98 3.95 -25.68
C THR A 41 -8.57 2.48 -25.70
N LYS A 42 -8.84 1.71 -24.63
CA LYS A 42 -8.39 0.32 -24.45
C LYS A 42 -6.88 0.13 -24.70
N SER A 43 -6.09 1.13 -24.32
CA SER A 43 -4.64 1.08 -24.38
C SER A 43 -4.09 0.08 -23.35
N PRO A 44 -3.11 -0.76 -23.66
CA PRO A 44 -2.52 -1.68 -22.68
C PRO A 44 -2.02 -0.98 -21.41
N VAL A 45 -1.51 0.25 -21.52
CA VAL A 45 -1.02 1.02 -20.36
C VAL A 45 -2.13 1.58 -19.46
N GLY A 46 -3.39 1.58 -19.91
CA GLY A 46 -4.54 2.06 -19.13
C GLY A 46 -5.17 1.01 -18.22
N TRP A 47 -4.71 -0.24 -18.29
CA TRP A 47 -5.10 -1.30 -17.35
C TRP A 47 -4.18 -1.32 -16.12
N GLY A 48 -4.72 -1.78 -15.00
CA GLY A 48 -3.91 -2.12 -13.84
C GLY A 48 -2.93 -3.23 -14.20
N LEU A 49 -1.77 -3.26 -13.55
CA LEU A 49 -0.76 -4.29 -13.76
C LEU A 49 -0.42 -4.95 -12.43
N HIS A 50 -0.43 -6.28 -12.42
CA HIS A 50 0.01 -7.06 -11.27
C HIS A 50 1.16 -7.98 -11.64
N THR A 51 2.24 -7.94 -10.86
CA THR A 51 3.36 -8.88 -10.95
C THR A 51 3.39 -9.80 -9.74
N THR A 52 3.39 -11.11 -9.97
CA THR A 52 3.36 -12.16 -8.92
C THR A 52 4.55 -13.10 -9.10
N CYS A 53 5.19 -13.48 -8.00
CA CYS A 53 6.20 -14.55 -7.99
C CYS A 53 5.76 -15.66 -7.06
N MET A 54 5.57 -16.87 -7.56
CA MET A 54 5.05 -17.98 -6.76
C MET A 54 5.99 -19.19 -6.82
N PRO A 55 6.01 -20.06 -5.79
CA PRO A 55 6.64 -21.37 -5.91
C PRO A 55 6.10 -22.12 -7.13
N SER A 56 6.97 -22.73 -7.94
CA SER A 56 6.54 -23.49 -9.11
C SER A 56 5.89 -24.81 -8.69
N PRO A 57 4.91 -25.32 -9.47
CA PRO A 57 4.39 -26.67 -9.28
C PRO A 57 5.52 -27.71 -9.20
N GLY A 58 5.42 -28.63 -8.24
CA GLY A 58 6.45 -29.64 -7.97
C GLY A 58 7.59 -29.18 -7.07
N THR A 59 7.57 -27.95 -6.56
CA THR A 59 8.58 -27.44 -5.62
C THR A 59 7.95 -27.04 -4.29
N ASN A 60 8.67 -27.22 -3.18
CA ASN A 60 8.28 -26.77 -1.83
C ASN A 60 9.50 -26.79 -0.88
N SER A 61 9.38 -26.10 0.25
CA SER A 61 10.46 -25.94 1.24
C SER A 61 10.90 -27.21 1.95
N GLU A 62 10.24 -28.35 1.69
CA GLU A 62 10.39 -29.58 2.45
C GLU A 62 10.99 -30.72 1.60
N THR A 63 10.72 -30.75 0.29
CA THR A 63 11.12 -31.88 -0.58
C THR A 63 11.97 -31.46 -1.77
N ILE A 64 11.61 -30.37 -2.46
CA ILE A 64 12.28 -29.93 -3.70
C ILE A 64 12.43 -28.43 -3.64
N PHE A 65 13.66 -27.97 -3.42
CA PHE A 65 13.94 -26.55 -3.33
C PHE A 65 13.61 -25.80 -4.63
N GLY A 66 13.20 -24.55 -4.44
CA GLY A 66 12.30 -23.86 -5.35
C GLY A 66 12.88 -23.43 -6.70
N ILE A 67 12.08 -23.63 -7.73
CA ILE A 67 11.98 -22.79 -8.94
C ILE A 67 10.77 -21.89 -8.73
N PHE A 68 10.76 -20.67 -9.23
CA PHE A 68 9.57 -19.81 -9.16
C PHE A 68 8.90 -19.63 -10.53
N HIS A 69 7.60 -19.39 -10.47
CA HIS A 69 6.80 -18.93 -11.58
C HIS A 69 6.59 -17.43 -11.46
N PHE A 70 6.75 -16.71 -12.57
CA PHE A 70 6.47 -15.28 -12.67
C PHE A 70 5.21 -15.08 -13.49
N LEU A 71 4.28 -14.29 -12.97
CA LEU A 71 3.12 -13.81 -13.70
C LEU A 71 3.16 -12.29 -13.75
N CYS A 72 2.82 -11.76 -14.92
CA CYS A 72 2.60 -10.34 -15.16
C CYS A 72 1.33 -10.24 -16.00
N ASP A 73 0.24 -9.75 -15.39
CA ASP A 73 -1.09 -9.74 -16.01
C ASP A 73 -1.73 -8.36 -15.86
N ASP A 74 -2.33 -7.89 -16.96
CA ASP A 74 -3.23 -6.74 -16.96
C ASP A 74 -4.56 -7.10 -16.28
N TYR A 75 -5.08 -6.18 -15.45
CA TYR A 75 -6.34 -6.38 -14.74
C TYR A 75 -7.28 -5.17 -14.78
N THR A 76 -8.58 -5.46 -14.69
CA THR A 76 -9.63 -4.50 -14.36
C THR A 76 -9.91 -4.51 -12.86
N GLU A 77 -10.30 -3.38 -12.31
CA GLU A 77 -10.53 -3.15 -10.89
C GLU A 77 -11.79 -2.35 -10.66
N GLU A 78 -12.54 -2.75 -9.63
CA GLU A 78 -13.51 -1.90 -8.97
C GLU A 78 -13.08 -1.73 -7.51
N LEU A 79 -12.84 -0.49 -7.11
CA LEU A 79 -12.39 -0.12 -5.77
C LEU A 79 -13.38 0.88 -5.18
N THR A 80 -14.14 0.48 -4.17
CA THR A 80 -15.18 1.31 -3.57
C THR A 80 -14.78 1.74 -2.17
N PHE A 81 -14.95 3.02 -1.86
CA PHE A 81 -14.77 3.58 -0.53
C PHE A 81 -16.10 4.13 0.02
N THR A 82 -16.44 3.77 1.26
CA THR A 82 -17.65 4.22 1.95
C THR A 82 -17.28 4.87 3.28
N LEU A 83 -17.67 6.13 3.48
CA LEU A 83 -17.49 6.82 4.75
C LEU A 83 -18.35 6.17 5.84
N VAL A 84 -17.77 5.93 7.01
CA VAL A 84 -18.51 5.44 8.19
C VAL A 84 -19.02 6.64 8.98
N ASP A 85 -20.34 6.74 9.11
CA ASP A 85 -20.97 7.86 9.81
C ASP A 85 -20.57 7.92 11.29
N GLY A 86 -20.34 9.15 11.77
CA GLY A 86 -19.86 9.46 13.11
C GLY A 86 -18.40 9.08 13.38
N GLY A 87 -17.73 9.85 14.23
CA GLY A 87 -16.38 9.52 14.69
C GLY A 87 -16.37 8.27 15.57
N VAL A 88 -15.57 7.26 15.23
CA VAL A 88 -15.45 6.02 16.00
C VAL A 88 -14.53 6.26 17.20
N ARG A 89 -15.06 6.15 18.42
CA ARG A 89 -14.36 6.49 19.66
C ARG A 89 -13.49 5.32 20.17
N ASN A 90 -12.19 5.57 20.30
CA ASN A 90 -11.24 4.75 21.04
C ASN A 90 -11.01 5.35 22.44
N ARG A 91 -11.20 4.53 23.48
CA ARG A 91 -11.11 4.95 24.89
C ARG A 91 -9.77 4.54 25.49
N GLY A 92 -8.96 5.52 25.89
CA GLY A 92 -7.65 5.34 26.52
C GLY A 92 -7.59 5.86 27.96
N GLY A 93 -8.72 5.93 28.67
CA GLY A 93 -8.83 6.57 29.97
C GLY A 93 -8.83 8.09 29.82
N THR A 94 -7.74 8.75 30.22
CA THR A 94 -7.59 10.21 30.08
C THR A 94 -7.42 10.68 28.64
N ASN A 95 -7.25 9.74 27.71
CA ASN A 95 -6.97 9.99 26.31
C ASN A 95 -8.11 9.43 25.48
N GLU A 96 -8.80 10.28 24.74
CA GLU A 96 -9.86 9.88 23.83
C GLU A 96 -9.38 10.12 22.40
N GLN A 97 -9.57 9.14 21.52
CA GLN A 97 -9.29 9.29 20.10
C GLN A 97 -10.57 9.06 19.31
N PHE A 98 -10.84 9.93 18.34
CA PHE A 98 -11.95 9.80 17.41
C PHE A 98 -11.40 9.49 16.02
N VAL A 99 -11.87 8.37 15.47
CA VAL A 99 -11.38 7.84 14.21
C VAL A 99 -12.40 8.11 13.10
N GLY A 100 -11.95 8.79 12.05
CA GLY A 100 -12.70 8.86 10.79
C GLY A 100 -12.47 7.58 9.99
N ALA A 101 -13.43 6.66 10.02
CA ALA A 101 -13.29 5.37 9.33
C ALA A 101 -13.87 5.43 7.91
N VAL A 102 -13.13 4.89 6.95
CA VAL A 102 -13.53 4.75 5.55
C VAL A 102 -13.39 3.29 5.17
N LYS A 103 -14.53 2.61 4.97
CA LYS A 103 -14.52 1.22 4.47
C LYS A 103 -14.00 1.20 3.05
N TYR A 104 -13.29 0.14 2.69
CA TYR A 104 -12.97 -0.12 1.29
C TYR A 104 -13.31 -1.57 0.91
N ASN A 105 -13.63 -1.77 -0.37
CA ASN A 105 -13.78 -3.08 -1.00
C ASN A 105 -13.13 -3.01 -2.40
N GLN A 106 -12.27 -3.98 -2.69
CA GLN A 106 -11.50 -4.05 -3.93
C GLN A 106 -11.75 -5.41 -4.59
N SER A 107 -12.12 -5.38 -5.87
CA SER A 107 -12.24 -6.56 -6.73
C SER A 107 -11.37 -6.38 -7.96
N ILE A 108 -10.52 -7.36 -8.28
CA ILE A 108 -9.71 -7.36 -9.50
C ILE A 108 -9.90 -8.61 -10.35
N GLN A 109 -10.02 -8.40 -11.66
CA GLN A 109 -10.22 -9.46 -12.65
C GLN A 109 -9.22 -9.32 -13.78
N ARG A 110 -8.69 -10.44 -14.26
CA ARG A 110 -7.73 -10.44 -15.36
C ARG A 110 -8.39 -10.01 -16.67
N VAL A 111 -7.76 -9.09 -17.40
CA VAL A 111 -8.31 -8.55 -18.66
C VAL A 111 -8.53 -9.64 -19.72
N ARG A 112 -7.58 -10.58 -19.84
CA ARG A 112 -7.57 -11.54 -20.97
C ARG A 112 -8.69 -12.58 -20.95
N ASP A 113 -9.22 -12.92 -19.77
CA ASP A 113 -10.18 -14.02 -19.60
C ASP A 113 -11.22 -13.80 -18.49
N GLY A 114 -11.20 -12.66 -17.79
CA GLY A 114 -12.17 -12.32 -16.75
C GLY A 114 -12.05 -13.13 -15.46
N VAL A 115 -11.00 -13.95 -15.31
CA VAL A 115 -10.78 -14.71 -14.07
C VAL A 115 -10.47 -13.74 -12.93
N GLY A 116 -11.18 -13.87 -11.81
CA GLY A 116 -10.88 -13.14 -10.58
C GLY A 116 -9.46 -13.46 -10.09
N ILE A 117 -8.64 -12.43 -9.92
CA ILE A 117 -7.26 -12.57 -9.43
C ILE A 117 -7.25 -12.41 -7.91
N HIS A 118 -8.00 -11.44 -7.39
CA HIS A 118 -7.96 -11.07 -5.99
C HIS A 118 -9.20 -10.24 -5.60
N GLU A 119 -9.55 -10.34 -4.32
CA GLU A 119 -10.61 -9.59 -3.65
C GLU A 119 -10.05 -9.17 -2.29
N GLU A 120 -10.38 -8.00 -1.76
CA GLU A 120 -10.10 -7.67 -0.37
C GLU A 120 -11.04 -6.56 0.15
N ASP A 121 -11.24 -6.55 1.45
CA ASP A 121 -12.02 -5.52 2.13
C ASP A 121 -11.40 -5.13 3.47
N GLY A 122 -11.72 -3.93 3.92
CA GLY A 122 -11.13 -3.38 5.13
C GLY A 122 -11.49 -1.94 5.39
N MET A 123 -10.62 -1.22 6.10
CA MET A 123 -10.82 0.18 6.43
C MET A 123 -9.53 0.99 6.32
N TYR A 124 -9.65 2.21 5.80
CA TYR A 124 -8.71 3.29 6.08
C TYR A 124 -9.22 4.08 7.29
N LEU A 125 -8.32 4.44 8.20
CA LEU A 125 -8.63 5.08 9.46
C LEU A 125 -7.86 6.39 9.57
N TRP A 126 -8.58 7.49 9.76
CA TRP A 126 -8.00 8.79 10.12
C TRP A 126 -7.82 8.88 11.64
N LEU A 127 -6.59 8.99 12.12
CA LEU A 127 -6.24 8.79 13.54
C LEU A 127 -5.90 10.08 14.30
N ASN A 128 -6.07 11.23 13.66
CA ASN A 128 -5.51 12.48 14.17
C ASN A 128 -6.32 13.14 15.30
N GLN A 129 -7.58 12.77 15.51
CA GLN A 129 -8.44 13.53 16.42
C GLN A 129 -8.32 13.00 17.85
N MET A 130 -7.66 13.76 18.73
CA MET A 130 -7.39 13.41 20.13
C MET A 130 -8.02 14.42 21.09
N TYR A 131 -8.49 13.94 22.24
CA TYR A 131 -9.05 14.75 23.33
C TYR A 131 -8.53 14.30 24.70
N ASN A 132 -8.49 15.24 25.64
CA ASN A 132 -8.23 14.98 27.05
C ASN A 132 -9.54 14.70 27.80
N HIS A 133 -9.59 13.64 28.60
CA HIS A 133 -10.76 13.26 29.40
C HIS A 133 -10.37 13.05 30.87
N PRO A 134 -10.15 14.13 31.63
CA PRO A 134 -9.77 14.00 33.04
C PRO A 134 -10.91 13.38 33.86
N ALA A 135 -10.54 12.69 34.95
CA ALA A 135 -11.53 12.16 35.89
C ALA A 135 -12.32 13.32 36.53
N ASP A 136 -13.64 13.24 36.52
CA ASP A 136 -14.55 14.12 37.25
C ASP A 136 -15.18 13.40 38.45
N GLU A 137 -16.01 14.09 39.22
CA GLU A 137 -16.68 13.48 40.38
C GLU A 137 -17.59 12.30 39.98
N GLN A 138 -18.32 12.45 38.86
CA GLN A 138 -19.25 11.43 38.39
C GLN A 138 -18.52 10.13 38.01
N SER A 139 -17.50 10.21 37.15
CA SER A 139 -16.70 9.06 36.71
C SER A 139 -16.00 8.36 37.89
N VAL A 140 -15.43 9.11 38.84
CA VAL A 140 -14.81 8.51 40.04
C VAL A 140 -15.82 7.72 40.87
N LEU A 141 -17.06 8.18 40.99
CA LEU A 141 -18.10 7.47 41.75
C LEU A 141 -18.64 6.27 40.98
N GLU A 142 -18.98 6.43 39.71
CA GLU A 142 -19.58 5.38 38.87
C GLU A 142 -18.62 4.20 38.65
N ASP A 143 -17.32 4.48 38.50
CA ASP A 143 -16.30 3.46 38.23
C ASP A 143 -15.66 2.88 39.51
N ASN A 144 -16.18 3.21 40.70
CA ASN A 144 -15.56 2.87 42.00
C ASN A 144 -14.07 3.28 42.06
N GLY A 145 -13.73 4.44 41.50
CA GLY A 145 -12.35 4.90 41.36
C GLY A 145 -11.69 5.32 42.67
N TYR A 146 -12.45 5.61 43.73
CA TYR A 146 -11.90 5.98 45.04
C TYR A 146 -11.46 4.75 45.85
N PRO A 147 -10.29 4.78 46.53
CA PRO A 147 -9.34 5.90 46.67
C PRO A 147 -8.23 5.95 45.61
N GLY A 148 -8.29 5.11 44.57
CA GLY A 148 -7.22 4.96 43.58
C GLY A 148 -7.06 6.13 42.60
N ILE A 149 -8.11 6.92 42.37
CA ILE A 149 -8.13 8.03 41.42
C ILE A 149 -8.68 9.28 42.11
N SER A 150 -7.97 10.39 42.00
CA SER A 150 -8.43 11.70 42.47
C SER A 150 -9.25 12.41 41.39
N ILE A 151 -10.23 13.21 41.79
CA ILE A 151 -10.93 14.13 40.89
C ILE A 151 -9.88 15.06 40.24
N GLY A 152 -9.96 15.24 38.93
CA GLY A 152 -9.01 16.00 38.11
C GLY A 152 -7.76 15.24 37.70
N ALA A 153 -7.62 13.96 38.08
CA ALA A 153 -6.53 13.11 37.59
C ALA A 153 -6.55 13.05 36.04
N GLY A 154 -5.39 13.21 35.42
CA GLY A 154 -5.27 13.29 33.97
C GLY A 154 -5.48 14.67 33.35
N SER A 155 -5.68 15.72 34.14
CA SER A 155 -5.92 17.10 33.65
C SER A 155 -4.86 17.66 32.70
N ASN A 156 -3.62 17.18 32.76
CA ASN A 156 -2.56 17.56 31.82
C ASN A 156 -2.76 16.98 30.40
N GLY A 157 -3.70 16.05 30.24
CA GLY A 157 -4.03 15.42 28.97
C GLY A 157 -3.04 14.36 28.49
N PRO A 158 -3.29 13.82 27.28
CA PRO A 158 -2.38 12.87 26.67
C PRO A 158 -0.99 13.49 26.50
N ASN A 159 0.03 12.86 27.07
CA ASN A 159 1.42 13.08 26.69
C ASN A 159 1.78 12.32 25.41
N PHE A 160 0.91 11.41 24.99
CA PHE A 160 1.09 10.61 23.78
C PHE A 160 0.71 11.43 22.55
N VAL A 161 1.61 11.44 21.57
CA VAL A 161 1.35 11.95 20.23
C VAL A 161 1.29 10.73 19.31
N PRO A 162 0.14 10.45 18.65
CA PRO A 162 0.05 9.36 17.70
C PRO A 162 1.15 9.50 16.64
N PRO A 163 1.99 8.48 16.41
CA PRO A 163 3.10 8.61 15.47
C PRO A 163 2.66 8.63 14.00
N TYR A 164 1.42 8.21 13.73
CA TYR A 164 0.87 8.07 12.39
C TYR A 164 -0.53 8.67 12.32
N SER A 165 -0.83 9.34 11.20
CA SER A 165 -2.13 9.98 10.97
C SER A 165 -3.14 9.07 10.27
N ILE A 166 -2.66 8.04 9.58
CA ILE A 166 -3.49 7.12 8.79
C ILE A 166 -3.11 5.68 9.13
N ALA A 167 -4.11 4.81 9.26
CA ALA A 167 -3.94 3.36 9.20
C ALA A 167 -4.80 2.76 8.08
N ARG A 168 -4.37 1.62 7.53
CA ARG A 168 -5.17 0.74 6.68
C ARG A 168 -5.18 -0.65 7.30
N SER A 169 -6.36 -1.18 7.59
CA SER A 169 -6.56 -2.59 7.94
C SER A 169 -7.31 -3.30 6.83
N GLY A 170 -7.01 -4.59 6.61
CA GLY A 170 -7.64 -5.36 5.55
C GLY A 170 -7.62 -6.86 5.79
N THR A 171 -8.60 -7.56 5.21
CA THR A 171 -8.69 -9.03 5.19
C THR A 171 -8.55 -9.53 3.76
N ILE A 172 -7.63 -10.47 3.58
CA ILE A 172 -7.21 -10.97 2.27
C ILE A 172 -7.61 -12.46 2.16
N PRO A 173 -8.32 -12.87 1.09
CA PRO A 173 -8.84 -14.23 0.92
C PRO A 173 -7.76 -15.29 0.73
N HIS A 174 -6.50 -14.88 0.54
CA HIS A 174 -5.34 -15.79 0.61
C HIS A 174 -5.03 -16.24 2.05
N GLY A 175 -5.74 -15.72 3.05
CA GLY A 175 -5.57 -16.07 4.46
C GLY A 175 -4.61 -15.13 5.17
N ASN A 176 -4.75 -13.83 4.92
CA ASN A 176 -3.96 -12.79 5.59
C ASN A 176 -4.87 -11.71 6.20
N ALA A 177 -4.40 -11.10 7.28
CA ALA A 177 -4.91 -9.83 7.77
C ALA A 177 -3.76 -8.84 7.85
N ILE A 178 -3.98 -7.59 7.41
CA ILE A 178 -2.96 -6.55 7.33
C ILE A 178 -3.31 -5.38 8.24
N LEU A 179 -2.26 -4.72 8.74
CA LEU A 179 -2.33 -3.37 9.30
C LEU A 179 -1.12 -2.59 8.80
N LEU A 180 -1.37 -1.54 8.04
CA LEU A 180 -0.36 -0.57 7.63
C LEU A 180 -0.64 0.73 8.36
N THR A 181 0.40 1.47 8.67
CA THR A 181 0.33 2.80 9.26
C THR A 181 1.18 3.77 8.47
N GLY A 182 0.90 5.07 8.60
CA GLY A 182 1.72 6.09 7.95
C GLY A 182 1.05 7.45 7.91
N GLY A 183 1.37 8.21 6.86
CA GLY A 183 1.05 9.61 6.77
C GLY A 183 0.64 10.04 5.38
N PHE A 184 0.61 11.36 5.18
CA PHE A 184 0.29 11.95 3.90
C PHE A 184 1.07 13.25 3.68
N GLN A 185 1.21 13.63 2.42
CA GLN A 185 1.72 14.91 1.96
C GLN A 185 0.75 15.49 0.93
N VAL A 186 0.50 16.81 1.02
CA VAL A 186 -0.25 17.54 0.00
C VAL A 186 0.73 18.32 -0.86
N VAL A 187 0.65 18.13 -2.17
CA VAL A 187 1.43 18.85 -3.18
C VAL A 187 0.44 19.65 -4.03
N SER A 188 0.52 20.98 -3.93
CA SER A 188 -0.45 21.89 -4.53
C SER A 188 -0.10 22.35 -5.95
N ASP A 189 1.05 21.94 -6.46
CA ASP A 189 1.54 22.31 -7.79
C ASP A 189 2.36 21.16 -8.39
N GLY A 190 1.99 20.73 -9.59
CA GLY A 190 2.66 19.68 -10.34
C GLY A 190 2.05 18.27 -10.17
N LYS A 191 2.61 17.34 -10.95
CA LYS A 191 2.25 15.92 -10.96
C LYS A 191 3.21 15.07 -10.15
N PRO A 192 2.84 13.83 -9.78
CA PRO A 192 3.80 12.89 -9.20
C PRO A 192 5.02 12.68 -10.10
N GLU A 193 6.20 12.68 -9.50
CA GLU A 193 7.48 12.48 -10.19
C GLU A 193 7.89 11.00 -10.12
N PHE A 194 8.25 10.44 -11.27
CA PHE A 194 8.70 9.06 -11.41
C PHE A 194 10.05 9.03 -12.13
N PRO A 195 10.93 8.04 -11.83
CA PRO A 195 12.24 7.97 -12.43
C PRO A 195 12.21 7.56 -13.92
N SER A 196 13.32 7.82 -14.60
CA SER A 196 13.55 7.46 -16.00
C SER A 196 14.96 6.92 -16.21
N GLY A 197 15.17 6.26 -17.34
CA GLY A 197 16.44 5.70 -17.75
C GLY A 197 17.05 4.76 -16.73
N LEU A 198 18.34 4.95 -16.45
CA LEU A 198 19.07 4.24 -15.40
C LEU A 198 18.57 4.56 -13.98
N ALA A 199 17.99 5.74 -13.75
CA ALA A 199 17.49 6.12 -12.43
C ALA A 199 16.23 5.33 -12.03
N ALA A 200 15.57 4.65 -12.98
CA ALA A 200 14.44 3.77 -12.70
C ALA A 200 14.87 2.43 -12.07
N TRP A 201 16.16 2.08 -12.13
CA TRP A 201 16.71 0.86 -11.55
C TRP A 201 16.92 0.98 -10.03
N GLN A 202 15.84 1.11 -9.28
CA GLN A 202 15.86 1.21 -7.81
C GLN A 202 15.21 -0.02 -7.19
N ILE A 203 16.01 -0.85 -6.52
CA ILE A 203 15.60 -2.17 -6.02
C ILE A 203 14.28 -2.16 -5.22
N PRO A 204 13.99 -1.18 -4.34
CA PRO A 204 12.78 -1.20 -3.52
C PRO A 204 11.45 -1.23 -4.29
N PHE A 205 11.46 -0.89 -5.58
CA PHE A 205 10.25 -0.92 -6.42
C PHE A 205 10.42 -1.70 -7.72
N LEU A 206 11.48 -2.50 -7.84
CA LEU A 206 11.56 -3.50 -8.88
C LEU A 206 10.74 -4.73 -8.48
N SER A 207 10.21 -5.46 -9.46
CA SER A 207 9.67 -6.83 -9.27
C SER A 207 10.76 -7.87 -9.00
N MET A 208 11.95 -7.40 -8.62
CA MET A 208 13.16 -8.17 -8.31
C MET A 208 13.80 -7.64 -7.03
N SER A 209 14.58 -8.44 -6.31
CA SER A 209 15.22 -8.01 -5.06
C SER A 209 16.70 -8.36 -5.01
N SER A 210 17.43 -7.74 -4.07
CA SER A 210 18.84 -8.04 -3.82
C SER A 210 19.08 -9.51 -3.46
N SER A 211 18.09 -10.19 -2.86
CA SER A 211 18.18 -11.61 -2.54
C SER A 211 18.15 -12.52 -3.79
N MET A 212 17.68 -12.00 -4.93
CA MET A 212 17.82 -12.64 -6.25
C MET A 212 19.16 -12.32 -6.92
N GLY A 213 20.04 -11.57 -6.23
CA GLY A 213 21.33 -11.14 -6.76
C GLY A 213 21.28 -9.89 -7.65
N VAL A 214 20.17 -9.14 -7.62
CA VAL A 214 20.06 -7.82 -8.26
C VAL A 214 20.91 -6.80 -7.50
N SER A 215 21.59 -5.93 -8.24
CA SER A 215 22.45 -4.88 -7.68
C SER A 215 22.20 -3.55 -8.39
N GLU A 216 22.43 -2.45 -7.66
CA GLU A 216 22.45 -1.09 -8.22
C GLU A 216 23.77 -0.74 -8.90
N LYS A 217 24.79 -1.62 -8.82
CA LYS A 217 26.11 -1.39 -9.45
C LYS A 217 26.08 -1.55 -10.98
N ASP A 218 25.15 -2.37 -11.49
CA ASP A 218 24.99 -2.67 -12.91
C ASP A 218 23.55 -2.39 -13.35
N PRO A 219 23.11 -1.11 -13.37
CA PRO A 219 21.73 -0.76 -13.67
C PRO A 219 21.36 -1.05 -15.13
N ILE A 220 20.10 -1.43 -15.35
CA ILE A 220 19.51 -1.53 -16.69
C ILE A 220 18.70 -0.25 -16.95
N ASP A 221 18.91 0.35 -18.11
CA ASP A 221 18.11 1.48 -18.57
C ASP A 221 16.71 0.98 -18.98
N LEU A 222 15.71 1.27 -18.15
CA LEU A 222 14.35 0.77 -18.33
C LEU A 222 13.55 1.55 -19.38
N ASP A 223 14.11 2.61 -19.98
CA ASP A 223 13.54 3.29 -21.14
C ASP A 223 14.16 2.78 -22.47
N LYS A 224 15.04 1.77 -22.40
CA LYS A 224 15.61 1.07 -23.55
C LYS A 224 15.09 -0.37 -23.66
N PRO A 225 15.16 -0.99 -24.85
CA PRO A 225 14.90 -2.42 -24.99
C PRO A 225 15.71 -3.25 -24.00
N ALA A 226 15.15 -4.38 -23.56
CA ALA A 226 15.84 -5.29 -22.67
C ALA A 226 17.21 -5.70 -23.26
N PRO A 227 18.27 -5.82 -22.45
CA PRO A 227 19.59 -6.22 -22.96
C PRO A 227 19.57 -7.57 -23.67
N ASP A 228 20.39 -7.77 -24.72
CA ASP A 228 20.38 -8.97 -25.57
C ASP A 228 20.41 -10.31 -24.81
N TRP A 229 21.14 -10.37 -23.70
CA TRP A 229 21.26 -11.58 -22.87
C TRP A 229 19.91 -12.04 -22.30
N VAL A 230 18.94 -11.14 -22.14
CA VAL A 230 17.60 -11.45 -21.64
C VAL A 230 16.91 -12.48 -22.54
N HIS A 231 17.22 -12.49 -23.83
CA HIS A 231 16.66 -13.43 -24.80
C HIS A 231 17.54 -14.66 -25.10
N ASP A 232 18.69 -14.80 -24.42
CA ASP A 232 19.54 -15.99 -24.52
C ASP A 232 18.88 -17.20 -23.84
N LYS A 233 18.22 -18.04 -24.64
CA LYS A 233 17.54 -19.27 -24.17
C LYS A 233 18.49 -20.33 -23.63
N THR A 234 19.80 -20.21 -23.86
CA THR A 234 20.80 -21.14 -23.34
C THR A 234 21.24 -20.79 -21.92
N LEU A 235 20.95 -19.57 -21.46
CA LEU A 235 21.37 -19.05 -20.16
C LEU A 235 20.92 -19.95 -18.99
N PRO A 236 19.66 -20.43 -18.91
CA PRO A 236 19.23 -21.32 -17.84
C PRO A 236 19.94 -22.68 -17.79
N VAL A 237 20.53 -23.12 -18.92
CA VAL A 237 21.29 -24.38 -18.98
C VAL A 237 22.76 -24.15 -18.66
N ARG A 238 23.34 -23.05 -19.17
CA ARG A 238 24.76 -22.72 -18.98
C ARG A 238 25.05 -22.21 -17.57
N ASP A 239 24.12 -21.49 -16.97
CA ASP A 239 24.27 -20.83 -15.67
C ASP A 239 22.97 -20.93 -14.85
N PRO A 240 22.51 -22.14 -14.50
CA PRO A 240 21.20 -22.36 -13.87
C PRO A 240 21.02 -21.62 -12.53
N ASP A 241 22.12 -21.40 -11.80
CA ASP A 241 22.14 -20.72 -10.50
C ASP A 241 22.63 -19.26 -10.59
N GLY A 242 22.84 -18.74 -11.80
CA GLY A 242 23.28 -17.38 -12.03
C GLY A 242 22.20 -16.34 -11.74
N ASN A 243 22.59 -15.20 -11.14
CA ASN A 243 21.65 -14.12 -10.84
C ASN A 243 20.83 -13.69 -12.07
N ARG A 244 21.48 -13.57 -13.24
CA ARG A 244 20.82 -13.20 -14.49
C ARG A 244 19.75 -14.21 -14.89
N THR A 245 20.03 -15.51 -14.74
CA THR A 245 19.06 -16.58 -14.99
C THR A 245 17.82 -16.45 -14.13
N TYR A 246 17.98 -15.98 -12.89
CA TYR A 246 16.88 -15.85 -11.94
C TYR A 246 15.86 -14.82 -12.40
N PHE A 247 16.29 -13.61 -12.73
CA PHE A 247 15.39 -12.54 -13.15
C PHE A 247 15.23 -12.40 -14.67
N GLN A 248 15.86 -13.27 -15.48
CA GLN A 248 15.73 -13.26 -16.94
C GLN A 248 14.27 -13.22 -17.39
N ARG A 249 13.42 -14.08 -16.80
CA ARG A 249 12.00 -14.20 -17.17
C ARG A 249 11.20 -12.93 -16.90
N ILE A 250 11.59 -12.14 -15.90
CA ILE A 250 10.94 -10.88 -15.54
C ILE A 250 11.24 -9.83 -16.61
N LEU A 251 12.51 -9.74 -17.02
CA LEU A 251 12.94 -8.82 -18.09
C LEU A 251 12.50 -9.26 -19.49
N ALA A 252 12.31 -10.57 -19.71
CA ALA A 252 11.89 -11.13 -20.99
C ALA A 252 10.37 -11.11 -21.22
N ASP A 253 9.60 -10.70 -20.20
CA ASP A 253 8.14 -10.67 -20.27
C ASP A 253 7.65 -9.64 -21.31
N SER A 254 6.51 -9.93 -21.95
CA SER A 254 5.92 -9.06 -22.97
C SER A 254 5.51 -7.68 -22.44
N HIS A 255 5.34 -7.52 -21.12
CA HIS A 255 5.02 -6.25 -20.49
C HIS A 255 6.26 -5.42 -20.14
N TYR A 256 7.48 -5.85 -20.49
CA TYR A 256 8.69 -5.05 -20.28
C TYR A 256 8.52 -3.62 -20.86
N PRO A 257 8.91 -2.55 -20.12
CA PRO A 257 9.67 -2.56 -18.86
C PRO A 257 8.80 -2.71 -17.60
N TYR A 258 7.48 -2.66 -17.72
CA TYR A 258 6.57 -2.67 -16.58
C TYR A 258 6.58 -3.98 -15.79
N SER A 259 6.91 -5.11 -16.42
CA SER A 259 7.13 -6.38 -15.72
C SER A 259 8.27 -6.31 -14.70
N ALA A 260 9.26 -5.45 -14.94
CA ALA A 260 10.42 -5.24 -14.07
C ALA A 260 10.20 -4.08 -13.08
N ARG A 261 9.48 -3.03 -13.51
CA ARG A 261 9.24 -1.80 -12.76
C ARG A 261 7.80 -1.28 -13.02
N PRO A 262 6.80 -1.82 -12.31
CA PRO A 262 5.39 -1.56 -12.64
C PRO A 262 4.95 -0.10 -12.53
N ASP A 263 5.52 0.69 -11.60
CA ASP A 263 5.18 2.11 -11.43
C ASP A 263 5.58 3.00 -12.62
N LEU A 264 6.43 2.53 -13.55
CA LEU A 264 6.64 3.23 -14.83
C LEU A 264 5.37 3.29 -15.67
N ARG A 265 4.41 2.38 -15.45
CA ARG A 265 3.11 2.49 -16.11
C ARG A 265 2.31 3.67 -15.56
N LEU A 266 2.40 3.94 -14.26
CA LEU A 266 1.77 5.12 -13.64
C LEU A 266 2.34 6.40 -14.24
N ARG A 267 3.69 6.48 -14.35
CA ARG A 267 4.41 7.55 -15.04
C ARG A 267 3.90 7.78 -16.45
N ASP A 268 3.78 6.71 -17.24
CA ASP A 268 3.46 6.81 -18.66
C ASP A 268 2.00 7.18 -18.91
N VAL A 269 1.08 6.86 -17.98
CA VAL A 269 -0.32 7.28 -18.02
C VAL A 269 -0.47 8.80 -17.79
N ILE A 270 0.32 9.39 -16.88
CA ILE A 270 0.21 10.82 -16.52
C ILE A 270 1.12 11.74 -17.34
N LYS A 271 1.94 11.18 -18.24
CA LYS A 271 2.98 11.95 -18.95
C LYS A 271 2.41 13.16 -19.71
N ASP A 272 1.23 13.00 -20.32
CA ASP A 272 0.55 14.03 -21.12
C ASP A 272 -0.65 14.67 -20.40
N GLN A 273 -0.90 14.29 -19.14
CA GLN A 273 -2.00 14.86 -18.35
C GLN A 273 -1.59 16.20 -17.72
N ASN A 274 -2.55 17.13 -17.66
CA ASN A 274 -2.41 18.36 -16.91
C ASN A 274 -2.87 18.13 -15.46
N ILE A 275 -1.93 17.89 -14.55
CA ILE A 275 -2.22 17.66 -13.13
C ILE A 275 -1.85 18.90 -12.34
N LYS A 276 -2.83 19.45 -11.63
CA LYS A 276 -2.69 20.66 -10.83
C LYS A 276 -1.98 20.40 -9.49
N GLY A 277 -2.19 19.23 -8.91
CA GLY A 277 -1.65 18.85 -7.62
C GLY A 277 -2.19 17.48 -7.18
N TYR A 278 -1.68 16.97 -6.08
CA TYR A 278 -2.06 15.66 -5.54
C TYR A 278 -1.90 15.57 -4.03
N THR A 279 -2.66 14.66 -3.41
CA THR A 279 -2.37 14.15 -2.07
C THR A 279 -1.67 12.81 -2.21
N LEU A 280 -0.47 12.67 -1.64
CA LEU A 280 0.24 11.40 -1.53
C LEU A 280 0.00 10.82 -0.13
N ILE A 281 -0.54 9.61 -0.06
CA ILE A 281 -0.66 8.80 1.16
C ILE A 281 0.39 7.69 1.08
N GLU A 282 1.23 7.57 2.11
CA GLU A 282 2.26 6.54 2.22
C GLU A 282 2.06 5.74 3.48
N LEU A 283 1.85 4.43 3.32
CA LEU A 283 1.63 3.49 4.42
C LEU A 283 2.61 2.33 4.32
N SER A 284 2.98 1.78 5.47
CA SER A 284 3.88 0.63 5.57
C SER A 284 3.48 -0.26 6.73
N THR A 285 3.78 -1.54 6.65
CA THR A 285 3.75 -2.43 7.83
C THR A 285 4.99 -2.24 8.71
N GLN A 286 6.08 -1.72 8.13
CA GLN A 286 7.37 -1.54 8.79
C GLN A 286 7.82 -0.07 8.78
N HIS A 287 8.34 0.43 9.90
CA HIS A 287 8.78 1.81 10.10
C HIS A 287 10.15 1.86 10.77
N ASP A 288 10.95 2.86 10.42
CA ASP A 288 12.25 3.14 11.06
C ASP A 288 12.02 3.69 12.48
N GLY A 289 11.89 2.78 13.43
CA GLY A 289 11.49 3.10 14.81
C GLY A 289 9.98 3.29 14.96
N GLY A 290 9.53 3.39 16.21
CA GLY A 290 8.11 3.54 16.55
C GLY A 290 7.29 2.23 16.46
N PRO A 291 5.97 2.30 16.76
CA PRO A 291 5.06 1.18 16.63
C PRO A 291 5.00 0.66 15.19
N GLN A 292 4.88 -0.64 15.04
CA GLN A 292 4.83 -1.31 13.75
C GLN A 292 3.39 -1.72 13.42
N GLY A 293 3.08 -1.79 12.13
CA GLY A 293 1.93 -2.52 11.63
C GLY A 293 2.23 -4.03 11.60
N GLY A 294 1.62 -4.75 10.68
CA GLY A 294 1.96 -6.16 10.49
C GLY A 294 1.08 -6.90 9.51
N ILE A 295 1.46 -8.14 9.26
CA ILE A 295 0.71 -9.12 8.48
C ILE A 295 0.56 -10.37 9.34
N LEU A 296 -0.68 -10.77 9.60
CA LEU A 296 -1.01 -12.05 10.20
C LEU A 296 -1.33 -13.04 9.08
N ASN A 297 -0.76 -14.24 9.17
CA ASN A 297 -0.82 -15.26 8.13
C ASN A 297 -1.46 -16.55 8.66
N THR A 298 -2.26 -17.21 7.84
CA THR A 298 -2.64 -18.61 8.09
C THR A 298 -1.40 -19.51 8.10
N PRO A 299 -1.44 -20.67 8.79
CA PRO A 299 -0.28 -21.55 8.92
C PRO A 299 0.35 -21.98 7.59
N PHE A 300 -0.46 -22.24 6.56
CA PHE A 300 0.04 -22.64 5.25
C PHE A 300 0.84 -21.51 4.59
N VAL A 301 0.28 -20.30 4.54
CA VAL A 301 0.93 -19.13 3.95
C VAL A 301 2.21 -18.79 4.71
N GLN A 302 2.15 -18.80 6.04
CA GLN A 302 3.30 -18.57 6.92
C GLN A 302 4.46 -19.54 6.63
N ARG A 303 4.15 -20.78 6.26
CA ARG A 303 5.14 -21.85 6.03
C ARG A 303 5.75 -21.82 4.63
N PHE A 304 4.94 -21.58 3.60
CA PHE A 304 5.35 -21.85 2.21
C PHE A 304 5.56 -20.62 1.33
N ALA A 305 4.88 -19.51 1.62
CA ALA A 305 4.96 -18.30 0.82
C ALA A 305 4.55 -17.09 1.65
N ARG A 306 5.36 -16.73 2.66
CA ARG A 306 4.99 -15.78 3.70
C ARG A 306 5.05 -14.35 3.19
N PRO A 307 3.95 -13.57 3.17
CA PRO A 307 4.04 -12.11 3.08
C PRO A 307 4.67 -11.59 4.37
N ALA A 308 5.81 -10.92 4.23
CA ALA A 308 6.63 -10.46 5.34
C ALA A 308 6.49 -8.97 5.61
N ASP A 309 6.22 -8.19 4.56
CA ASP A 309 6.17 -6.73 4.59
C ASP A 309 5.31 -6.25 3.44
N MET A 310 4.67 -5.09 3.62
CA MET A 310 3.83 -4.46 2.64
C MET A 310 3.94 -2.94 2.74
N LYS A 311 4.00 -2.30 1.56
CA LYS A 311 4.06 -0.86 1.39
C LYS A 311 2.96 -0.42 0.43
N LEU A 312 2.43 0.78 0.66
CA LEU A 312 1.44 1.41 -0.19
C LEU A 312 1.84 2.87 -0.43
N ARG A 313 1.86 3.28 -1.69
CA ARG A 313 1.85 4.68 -2.10
C ARG A 313 0.56 4.92 -2.87
N MET A 314 -0.17 5.98 -2.54
CA MET A 314 -1.43 6.32 -3.16
C MET A 314 -1.49 7.82 -3.45
N TRP A 315 -1.73 8.18 -4.70
CA TRP A 315 -1.84 9.56 -5.18
C TRP A 315 -3.29 9.85 -5.53
N ILE A 316 -3.90 10.79 -4.83
CA ILE A 316 -5.21 11.37 -5.16
C ILE A 316 -4.95 12.67 -5.90
N GLU A 317 -5.08 12.64 -7.21
CA GLU A 317 -4.64 13.71 -8.11
C GLU A 317 -5.81 14.56 -8.59
N THR A 318 -5.59 15.86 -8.70
CA THR A 318 -6.52 16.79 -9.37
C THR A 318 -6.05 17.02 -10.79
N VAL A 319 -6.74 16.42 -11.76
CA VAL A 319 -6.43 16.51 -13.18
C VAL A 319 -7.35 17.53 -13.84
N ILE A 320 -6.80 18.36 -14.72
CA ILE A 320 -7.54 19.29 -15.58
C ILE A 320 -7.79 18.61 -16.92
N GLU A 321 -9.04 18.26 -17.20
CA GLU A 321 -9.49 17.64 -18.44
C GLU A 321 -10.69 18.44 -18.98
N ASP A 322 -10.65 18.82 -20.27
CA ASP A 322 -11.69 19.64 -20.92
C ASP A 322 -12.09 20.91 -20.13
N GLY A 323 -11.10 21.54 -19.47
CA GLY A 323 -11.30 22.74 -18.65
C GLY A 323 -11.98 22.49 -17.30
N LYS A 324 -12.15 21.23 -16.88
CA LYS A 324 -12.75 20.84 -15.60
C LYS A 324 -11.74 20.12 -14.71
N GLU A 325 -11.88 20.33 -13.40
CA GLU A 325 -11.17 19.53 -12.40
C GLU A 325 -11.87 18.19 -12.21
N ILE A 326 -11.11 17.12 -12.35
CA ILE A 326 -11.53 15.74 -12.09
C ILE A 326 -10.53 15.03 -11.21
N LEU A 327 -11.01 14.17 -10.31
CA LEU A 327 -10.13 13.36 -9.47
C LEU A 327 -9.62 12.13 -10.24
N GLN A 328 -8.34 11.82 -10.06
CA GLN A 328 -7.70 10.56 -10.45
C GLN A 328 -7.12 9.91 -9.20
N LEU A 329 -7.09 8.59 -9.18
CA LEU A 329 -6.45 7.82 -8.13
C LEU A 329 -5.38 6.93 -8.76
N GLN A 330 -4.11 7.18 -8.47
CA GLN A 330 -3.03 6.22 -8.72
C GLN A 330 -2.63 5.54 -7.43
N TYR A 331 -2.25 4.27 -7.49
CA TYR A 331 -1.59 3.62 -6.36
C TYR A 331 -0.54 2.62 -6.81
N GLU A 332 0.40 2.37 -5.91
CA GLU A 332 1.35 1.27 -5.96
C GLU A 332 1.33 0.54 -4.61
N GLN A 333 1.08 -0.75 -4.68
CA GLN A 333 1.11 -1.66 -3.56
C GLN A 333 2.23 -2.68 -3.79
N ILE A 334 3.20 -2.72 -2.88
CA ILE A 334 4.32 -3.66 -2.93
C ILE A 334 4.24 -4.57 -1.71
N ILE A 335 4.05 -5.87 -1.95
CA ILE A 335 4.05 -6.91 -0.91
C ILE A 335 5.29 -7.76 -1.10
N PHE A 336 6.06 -7.96 -0.05
CA PHE A 336 7.28 -8.77 -0.10
C PHE A 336 7.00 -10.16 0.46
N PHE A 337 6.89 -11.12 -0.45
CA PHE A 337 6.77 -12.52 -0.10
C PHE A 337 8.13 -13.12 0.20
N GLU A 338 8.19 -14.10 1.08
CA GLU A 338 9.39 -14.84 1.40
C GLU A 338 9.14 -16.34 1.20
N PHE A 339 9.89 -16.90 0.26
CA PHE A 339 9.99 -18.34 0.07
C PHE A 339 11.34 -18.70 -0.54
N MET A 340 11.71 -19.95 -0.35
CA MET A 340 12.98 -20.53 -0.77
C MET A 340 13.15 -20.59 -2.29
N PHE A 341 14.39 -20.49 -2.75
CA PHE A 341 14.71 -20.61 -4.17
C PHE A 341 16.16 -21.00 -4.44
N GLY A 342 16.39 -21.52 -5.65
CA GLY A 342 17.67 -21.98 -6.16
C GLY A 342 18.12 -23.30 -5.54
N SER A 343 19.27 -23.79 -5.98
CA SER A 343 19.86 -25.06 -5.50
C SER A 343 20.19 -25.05 -4.00
N SER A 344 20.34 -23.86 -3.40
CA SER A 344 20.68 -23.68 -1.98
C SER A 344 19.49 -23.67 -1.02
N GLY A 345 18.25 -23.53 -1.52
CA GLY A 345 17.05 -23.45 -0.68
C GLY A 345 16.97 -22.21 0.22
N LYS A 346 17.82 -21.19 0.01
CA LYS A 346 17.82 -19.95 0.79
C LYS A 346 16.52 -19.17 0.59
N THR A 347 16.03 -18.56 1.66
CA THR A 347 14.90 -17.63 1.61
C THR A 347 15.22 -16.47 0.68
N THR A 348 14.38 -16.31 -0.34
CA THR A 348 14.41 -15.17 -1.27
C THR A 348 13.20 -14.28 -0.98
N ARG A 349 13.40 -12.98 -1.10
CA ARG A 349 12.37 -11.95 -0.97
C ARG A 349 11.84 -11.60 -2.34
N TRP A 350 10.54 -11.78 -2.54
CA TRP A 350 9.84 -11.69 -3.81
C TRP A 350 8.85 -10.51 -3.80
N PRO A 351 9.18 -9.40 -4.45
CA PRO A 351 8.27 -8.29 -4.59
C PRO A 351 7.07 -8.70 -5.47
N HIS A 352 5.88 -8.55 -4.91
CA HIS A 352 4.61 -8.63 -5.60
C HIS A 352 4.07 -7.22 -5.69
N ILE A 353 3.86 -6.72 -6.90
CA ILE A 353 3.58 -5.32 -7.12
C ILE A 353 2.26 -5.22 -7.86
N GLN A 354 1.38 -4.38 -7.36
CA GLN A 354 0.10 -4.07 -7.96
C GLN A 354 0.01 -2.55 -8.13
N ILE A 355 -0.28 -2.10 -9.35
CA ILE A 355 -0.43 -0.68 -9.69
C ILE A 355 -1.70 -0.47 -10.50
N ASN A 356 -2.35 0.68 -10.30
CA ASN A 356 -3.43 1.09 -11.18
C ASN A 356 -3.59 2.61 -11.25
N THR A 357 -4.25 3.07 -12.32
CA THR A 357 -4.79 4.42 -12.45
C THR A 357 -6.30 4.34 -12.63
N LEU A 358 -7.03 4.91 -11.67
CA LEU A 358 -8.49 4.83 -11.57
C LEU A 358 -9.14 6.21 -11.66
N ARG A 359 -10.40 6.23 -12.09
CA ARG A 359 -11.29 7.39 -12.05
C ARG A 359 -12.55 7.03 -11.29
N LYS A 360 -13.21 8.03 -10.68
CA LYS A 360 -14.53 7.82 -10.10
C LYS A 360 -15.50 7.35 -11.18
N LYS A 361 -16.22 6.28 -10.89
CA LYS A 361 -17.29 5.74 -11.72
C LYS A 361 -18.42 6.78 -11.76
N THR A 362 -18.69 7.31 -12.95
CA THR A 362 -19.75 8.31 -13.20
C THR A 362 -21.13 7.70 -13.22
#